data_AF-A0AA90EQQ7-F1
#
_entry.id   AF-A0AA90EQQ7-F1
#
_cell.length_a   1.000
_cell.length_b   1.000
_cell.length_c   1.000
_cell.angle_alpha   90.00
_cell.angle_beta   90.00
_cell.angle_gamma   90.00
#
_symmetry.space_group_name_H-M   'P 1'
#
loop_
_entity.id
_entity.type
_entity.pdbx_description
1 polymer ?
#
loop_
_entity_poly.entity_id
_entity_poly.type
_entity_poly.pdbx_seq_one_letter_code
_entity_poly.pdbx_strand_id
1 'polypeptide(L)'
;MEIAIIALLVVSIALIAFSYFQREPIKEVEQELETLQLSAMQEIYKLKKKMTVLEEELLDSNVVVRRPNAGISQHIAKQILSKYQNGMSVDAIAKAEHVSVEDVKAIIKDNERVLV
;
A
#
# COMPACT_ATOMS: atom_id res chain seq x y z
N MET A 1 31.20 36.90 56.54
CA MET A 1 30.43 37.54 55.45
C MET A 1 30.98 37.13 54.09
N GLU A 2 32.31 37.15 53.87
CA GLU A 2 32.87 36.82 52.55
C GLU A 2 32.65 35.37 52.10
N ILE A 3 32.70 34.40 53.02
CA ILE A 3 32.49 32.97 52.68
C ILE A 3 31.08 32.71 52.13
N ALA A 4 30.06 33.39 52.67
CA ALA A 4 28.68 33.27 52.20
C ALA A 4 28.52 33.85 50.79
N ILE A 5 29.22 34.95 50.50
CA ILE A 5 29.24 35.58 49.17
C ILE A 5 29.92 34.68 48.14
N ILE A 6 31.05 34.07 48.51
CA ILE A 6 31.77 33.12 47.65
C ILE A 6 30.94 31.86 47.38
N ALA A 7 30.28 31.31 48.40
CA ALA A 7 29.42 30.15 48.24
C ALA A 7 28.23 30.43 47.31
N LEU A 8 27.58 31.60 47.44
CA LEU A 8 26.51 32.02 46.54
C LEU A 8 26.99 32.19 45.09
N LEU A 9 28.21 32.71 44.90
CA LEU A 9 28.82 32.83 43.57
C LEU A 9 29.05 31.46 42.92
N VAL A 10 29.58 30.50 43.68
CA VAL A 10 29.80 29.13 43.18
C VAL A 10 28.48 28.45 42.83
N VAL A 11 27.45 28.60 43.67
CA VAL A 11 26.11 28.06 43.39
C VAL A 11 25.50 28.71 42.15
N SER A 12 25.68 30.02 41.96
CA SER A 12 25.20 30.73 40.77
C SER A 12 25.86 30.21 39.50
N ILE A 13 27.19 30.05 39.50
CA ILE A 13 27.94 29.48 38.36
C ILE A 13 27.51 28.03 38.09
N ALA A 14 27.32 27.23 39.13
CA ALA A 14 26.87 25.85 39.01
C ALA A 14 25.45 25.75 38.42
N LEU A 15 24.52 26.62 38.84
CA LEU A 15 23.17 26.69 38.29
C LEU A 15 23.15 27.10 36.81
N ILE A 16 24.02 28.04 36.43
CA ILE A 16 24.17 28.45 35.02
C ILE A 16 24.68 27.26 34.20
N ALA A 17 25.73 26.58 34.64
CA ALA A 17 26.26 25.40 33.96
C ALA A 17 25.18 24.29 33.81
N PHE A 18 24.39 24.06 34.87
CA PHE A 18 23.30 23.09 34.85
C PHE A 18 22.14 23.49 33.91
N SER A 19 21.89 24.79 33.75
CA SER A 19 20.84 25.31 32.87
C SER A 19 21.14 25.03 31.39
N TYR A 20 22.40 25.08 30.99
CA TYR A 20 22.82 24.74 29.63
C TYR A 20 22.59 23.25 29.32
N PHE A 21 22.81 22.36 30.29
CA PHE A 21 22.69 20.91 30.10
C PHE A 21 21.25 20.43 29.82
N GLN A 22 20.23 21.15 30.27
CA GLN A 22 18.82 20.77 30.04
C GLN A 22 18.27 21.18 28.66
N ARG A 23 18.89 22.17 27.99
CA ARG A 23 18.30 22.78 26.79
C ARG A 23 18.66 22.08 25.48
N GLU A 24 19.72 21.29 25.45
CA GLU A 24 20.23 20.65 24.23
C GLU A 24 19.47 19.37 23.83
N PRO A 25 19.19 18.39 24.71
CA PRO A 25 18.64 17.11 24.25
C PRO A 25 17.15 17.16 23.86
N ILE A 26 16.39 18.14 24.35
CA ILE A 26 14.93 18.21 24.11
C ILE A 26 14.63 18.78 22.72
N LYS A 27 15.46 19.69 22.22
CA LYS A 27 15.25 20.35 20.92
C LYS A 27 15.56 19.45 19.73
N GLU A 28 16.55 18.58 19.88
CA GLU A 28 16.98 17.67 18.80
C GLU A 28 15.93 16.58 18.54
N VAL A 29 15.31 16.07 19.61
CA VAL A 29 14.24 15.07 19.54
C VAL A 29 12.95 15.62 18.90
N GLU A 30 12.58 16.87 19.18
CA GLU A 30 11.44 17.53 18.52
C GLU A 30 11.66 17.66 17.01
N GLN A 31 12.87 18.03 16.60
CA GLN A 31 13.22 18.23 15.19
C GLN A 31 13.30 16.91 14.41
N GLU A 32 13.80 15.84 15.02
CA GLU A 32 13.76 14.49 14.45
C GLU A 32 12.31 13.99 14.30
N LEU A 33 11.42 14.28 15.25
CA LEU A 33 10.01 13.92 15.16
C LEU A 33 9.28 14.67 14.03
N GLU A 34 9.52 15.97 13.87
CA GLU A 34 8.92 16.76 12.77
C GLU A 34 9.37 16.26 11.39
N THR A 35 10.65 15.94 11.24
CA THR A 35 11.19 15.41 9.97
C THR A 35 10.66 14.01 9.66
N LEU A 36 10.53 13.14 10.67
CA LEU A 36 9.90 11.83 10.53
C LEU A 36 8.42 11.94 10.13
N GLN A 37 7.66 12.83 10.76
CA GLN A 37 6.24 13.05 10.44
C GLN A 37 6.05 13.55 9.00
N LEU A 38 6.86 14.52 8.57
CA LEU A 38 6.82 15.05 7.20
C LEU A 38 7.17 13.97 6.17
N SER A 39 8.21 13.17 6.43
CA SER A 39 8.60 12.08 5.54
C SER A 39 7.52 10.99 5.43
N ALA A 40 6.96 10.56 6.57
CA ALA A 40 5.91 9.54 6.62
C ALA A 40 4.67 9.99 5.84
N MET A 41 4.26 11.25 5.97
CA MET A 41 3.13 11.78 5.21
C MET A 41 3.41 11.74 3.71
N GLN A 42 4.59 12.19 3.26
CA GLN A 42 4.98 12.13 1.85
C GLN A 42 5.01 10.69 1.30
N GLU A 43 5.48 9.73 2.09
CA GLU A 43 5.49 8.31 1.74
C GLU A 43 4.07 7.74 1.62
N ILE A 44 3.19 8.05 2.57
CA ILE A 44 1.77 7.64 2.53
C ILE A 44 1.09 8.20 1.27
N TYR A 45 1.33 9.46 0.93
CA TYR A 45 0.78 10.05 -0.31
C TYR A 45 1.29 9.31 -1.56
N LYS A 46 2.57 8.96 -1.62
CA LYS A 46 3.14 8.19 -2.74
C LYS A 46 2.55 6.79 -2.80
N LEU A 47 2.37 6.10 -1.67
CA LEU A 47 1.72 4.80 -1.60
C LEU A 47 0.27 4.87 -2.08
N LYS A 48 -0.49 5.86 -1.59
CA LYS A 48 -1.89 6.06 -1.98
C LYS A 48 -2.02 6.27 -3.49
N LYS A 49 -1.14 7.09 -4.09
CA LYS A 49 -1.13 7.30 -5.54
C LYS A 49 -0.82 6.01 -6.31
N LYS A 50 0.17 5.23 -5.88
CA LYS A 50 0.49 3.94 -6.49
C LYS A 50 -0.67 2.95 -6.38
N MET A 51 -1.35 2.91 -5.23
CA MET A 51 -2.52 2.06 -5.01
C MET A 51 -3.69 2.47 -5.91
N THR A 52 -3.98 3.77 -6.04
CA THR A 52 -5.03 4.27 -6.95
C THR A 52 -4.74 3.94 -8.41
N VAL A 53 -3.49 4.06 -8.86
CA VAL A 53 -3.11 3.65 -10.23
C VAL A 53 -3.30 2.14 -10.41
N LEU A 54 -2.88 1.33 -9.44
CA LEU A 54 -3.11 -0.12 -9.47
C LEU A 54 -4.60 -0.46 -9.48
N GLU A 55 -5.42 0.23 -8.70
CA GLU A 55 -6.87 0.07 -8.70
C GLU A 55 -7.46 0.42 -10.06
N GLU A 56 -7.01 1.49 -10.71
CA GLU A 56 -7.45 1.89 -12.05
C GLU A 56 -7.02 0.85 -13.10
N GLU A 57 -5.78 0.35 -13.04
CA GLU A 57 -5.31 -0.75 -13.92
C GLU A 57 -6.07 -2.08 -13.68
N LEU A 58 -6.47 -2.35 -12.43
CA LEU A 58 -7.33 -3.48 -12.09
C LEU A 58 -8.77 -3.28 -12.55
N LEU A 59 -9.30 -2.06 -12.51
CA LEU A 59 -10.64 -1.71 -12.94
C LEU A 59 -10.75 -1.75 -14.47
N ASP A 60 -9.72 -1.28 -15.17
CA ASP A 60 -9.62 -1.29 -16.63
C ASP A 60 -9.24 -2.69 -17.17
N SER A 61 -8.66 -3.54 -16.32
CA SER A 61 -8.72 -5.01 -16.47
C SER A 61 -10.15 -5.49 -16.20
N ASN A 62 -11.04 -5.19 -17.14
CA ASN A 62 -12.46 -5.57 -17.22
C ASN A 62 -12.68 -7.11 -17.21
N VAL A 63 -12.16 -7.86 -16.25
CA VAL A 63 -12.47 -9.28 -16.05
C VAL A 63 -13.18 -9.36 -14.71
N VAL A 64 -14.46 -8.95 -14.72
CA VAL A 64 -15.37 -9.10 -13.59
C VAL A 64 -15.75 -10.57 -13.50
N VAL A 65 -14.92 -11.39 -12.86
CA VAL A 65 -15.35 -12.74 -12.45
C VAL A 65 -16.30 -12.55 -11.27
N ARG A 66 -17.57 -12.24 -11.56
CA ARG A 66 -18.63 -12.12 -10.55
C ARG A 66 -19.00 -13.54 -10.09
N ARG A 67 -18.18 -14.03 -9.15
CA ARG A 67 -18.24 -15.33 -8.46
C ARG A 67 -17.90 -16.52 -9.38
N PRO A 68 -16.66 -17.01 -9.35
CA PRO A 68 -16.48 -18.40 -9.70
C PRO A 68 -17.03 -19.22 -8.52
N ASN A 69 -17.85 -20.23 -8.81
CA ASN A 69 -18.01 -21.34 -7.89
C ASN A 69 -16.60 -21.78 -7.40
N ALA A 70 -16.48 -22.06 -6.11
CA ALA A 70 -15.25 -22.12 -5.34
C ALA A 70 -14.13 -23.03 -5.91
N GLY A 71 -13.36 -22.55 -6.89
CA GLY A 71 -12.20 -23.28 -7.43
C GLY A 71 -11.53 -22.68 -8.67
N ILE A 72 -12.20 -21.80 -9.44
CA ILE A 72 -11.63 -21.27 -10.69
C ILE A 72 -10.87 -19.97 -10.40
N SER A 73 -9.56 -20.00 -10.58
CA SER A 73 -8.67 -18.85 -10.38
C SER A 73 -8.83 -17.80 -11.48
N GLN A 74 -8.63 -16.52 -11.15
CA GLN A 74 -8.72 -15.39 -12.11
C GLN A 74 -7.82 -15.56 -13.34
N HIS A 75 -6.68 -16.24 -13.18
CA HIS A 75 -5.77 -16.58 -14.28
C HIS A 75 -6.45 -17.48 -15.34
N ILE A 76 -7.19 -18.49 -14.89
CA ILE A 76 -7.89 -19.45 -15.77
C ILE A 76 -9.01 -18.75 -16.52
N ALA A 77 -9.77 -17.87 -15.85
CA ALA A 77 -10.81 -17.06 -16.50
C ALA A 77 -10.23 -16.19 -17.62
N LYS A 78 -9.10 -15.49 -17.37
CA LYS A 78 -8.39 -14.70 -18.40
C LYS A 78 -7.92 -15.56 -19.57
N GLN A 79 -7.40 -16.76 -19.29
CA GLN A 79 -6.92 -17.69 -20.30
C GLN A 79 -8.06 -18.25 -21.18
N ILE A 80 -9.22 -18.54 -20.58
CA ILE A 80 -10.46 -18.92 -21.27
C ILE A 80 -10.90 -17.82 -22.24
N LEU A 81 -10.96 -16.57 -21.76
CA LEU A 81 -11.37 -15.41 -22.56
C LEU A 81 -10.43 -15.16 -23.74
N SER A 82 -9.12 -15.19 -23.51
CA SER A 82 -8.13 -15.03 -24.58
C SER A 82 -8.23 -16.14 -25.62
N LYS A 83 -8.38 -17.40 -25.21
CA LYS A 83 -8.55 -18.53 -26.15
C LYS A 83 -9.84 -18.41 -26.96
N TYR A 84 -10.93 -17.95 -26.35
CA TYR A 84 -12.19 -17.71 -27.04
C TYR A 84 -12.09 -16.56 -28.06
N GLN A 85 -11.47 -15.44 -27.71
CA GLN A 85 -11.19 -14.33 -28.63
C GLN A 85 -10.32 -14.76 -29.82
N ASN A 86 -9.39 -15.70 -29.60
CA ASN A 86 -8.56 -16.29 -30.65
C ASN A 86 -9.31 -17.31 -31.54
N GLY A 87 -10.63 -17.46 -31.40
CA GLY A 87 -11.47 -18.31 -32.24
C GLY A 87 -11.53 -19.78 -31.83
N MET A 88 -11.08 -20.13 -30.62
CA MET A 88 -11.16 -21.49 -30.09
C MET A 88 -12.60 -21.81 -29.63
N SER A 89 -13.09 -23.03 -29.92
CA SER A 89 -14.42 -23.46 -29.49
C SER A 89 -14.50 -23.70 -27.99
N VAL A 90 -15.69 -23.51 -27.41
CA VAL A 90 -15.98 -23.68 -25.98
C VAL A 90 -15.57 -25.07 -25.48
N ASP A 91 -15.82 -26.12 -26.28
CA ASP A 91 -15.41 -27.50 -25.96
C ASP A 91 -13.90 -27.71 -25.93
N ALA A 92 -13.15 -27.03 -26.81
CA ALA A 92 -11.70 -27.12 -26.85
C ALA A 92 -11.06 -26.37 -25.68
N ILE A 93 -11.65 -25.24 -25.28
CA ILE A 93 -11.20 -24.46 -24.12
C ILE A 93 -11.44 -25.24 -22.82
N ALA A 94 -12.61 -25.85 -22.67
CA ALA A 94 -12.95 -26.69 -21.52
C ALA A 94 -11.94 -27.83 -21.31
N LYS A 95 -11.60 -28.52 -22.41
CA LYS A 95 -10.57 -29.57 -22.40
C LYS A 95 -9.17 -29.06 -22.09
N ALA A 96 -8.80 -27.90 -22.63
CA ALA A 96 -7.46 -27.33 -22.44
C ALA A 96 -7.23 -26.81 -21.02
N GLU A 97 -8.27 -26.25 -20.39
CA GLU A 97 -8.20 -25.64 -19.06
C GLU A 97 -8.67 -26.58 -17.94
N HIS A 98 -9.06 -27.83 -18.26
CA HIS A 98 -9.60 -28.81 -17.32
C HIS A 98 -10.81 -28.30 -16.53
N VAL A 99 -11.64 -27.48 -17.16
CA VAL A 99 -12.86 -26.90 -16.58
C VAL A 99 -14.08 -27.43 -17.31
N SER A 100 -15.24 -27.41 -16.64
CA SER A 100 -16.48 -27.86 -17.26
C SER A 100 -16.92 -26.92 -18.39
N VAL A 101 -17.61 -27.46 -19.40
CA VAL A 101 -18.12 -26.70 -20.54
C VAL A 101 -19.11 -25.63 -20.07
N GLU A 102 -19.85 -25.93 -19.00
CA GLU A 102 -20.79 -25.04 -18.34
C GLU A 102 -20.07 -23.84 -17.69
N ASP A 103 -18.92 -24.07 -17.04
CA ASP A 103 -18.11 -23.01 -16.43
C ASP A 103 -17.50 -22.08 -17.48
N VAL A 104 -16.98 -22.63 -18.59
CA VAL A 104 -16.46 -21.84 -19.72
C VAL A 104 -17.56 -20.94 -20.30
N LYS A 105 -18.75 -21.50 -20.49
CA LYS A 105 -19.90 -20.77 -21.04
C LYS A 105 -20.40 -19.69 -20.09
N ALA A 106 -20.40 -19.94 -18.78
CA ALA A 106 -20.75 -18.95 -17.77
C ALA A 106 -19.75 -17.78 -17.77
N ILE A 107 -18.44 -18.07 -17.80
CA ILE A 107 -17.38 -17.05 -17.83
C ILE A 107 -17.46 -16.19 -19.09
N ILE A 108 -17.69 -16.78 -20.26
CA ILE A 108 -17.83 -16.02 -21.52
C ILE A 108 -19.07 -15.13 -21.48
N LYS A 109 -20.20 -15.66 -20.97
CA LYS A 109 -21.46 -14.93 -20.88
C LYS A 109 -21.42 -13.77 -19.88
N ASP A 110 -20.79 -13.97 -18.72
CA ASP A 110 -20.64 -12.92 -17.71
C ASP A 110 -19.71 -11.79 -18.18
N ASN A 111 -18.75 -12.12 -19.04
CA ASN A 111 -17.78 -11.18 -19.59
C ASN A 111 -18.11 -10.72 -21.02
N GLU A 112 -19.28 -11.07 -21.56
CA GLU A 112 -19.73 -10.70 -22.91
C GLU A 112 -19.74 -9.18 -23.11
N ARG A 113 -19.96 -8.41 -22.03
CA ARG A 113 -19.93 -6.93 -22.03
C ARG A 113 -18.54 -6.31 -22.19
N VAL A 114 -17.48 -7.12 -22.09
CA VAL A 114 -16.07 -6.70 -22.21
C VAL A 114 -15.50 -7.15 -23.55
N LEU A 115 -16.18 -8.08 -24.21
CA LEU A 115 -15.79 -8.62 -25.52
C LEU A 115 -16.34 -7.80 -26.69
N VAL A 116 -17.08 -6.70 -26.42
CA VAL A 116 -17.65 -5.78 -27.42
C VAL A 116 -16.89 -4.47 -27.42
#